data_AF-A0A962SAS1-F1
#
_entry.id   AF-A0A962SAS1-F1
#
_cell.length_a   1.000
_cell.length_b   1.000
_cell.length_c   1.000
_cell.angle_alpha   90.00
_cell.angle_beta   90.00
_cell.angle_gamma   90.00
#
_symmetry.space_group_name_H-M   'P 1'
#
loop_
_entity.id
_entity.type
_entity.pdbx_description
1 polymer ?
#
loop_
_entity_poly.entity_id
_entity_poly.type
_entity_poly.pdbx_seq_one_letter_code
_entity_poly.pdbx_strand_id
1 'polypeptide(L)'
;RNGEVLETDLVISAAGLKPNSTLAEKADLATNRGIIANKNTMQTSDPHIYAVGDCAEIEGRSYFYIEPIKRQAFSAAASIAGVPAPFELLPTAIRVKTSSLALNICPPDLSVIGFGGWTLIEEDGDACHMEFRVGGKLAGYALSGAFAARANELYQRLIEERRSAMAVA
;
A
#
# COMPACT_ATOMS: atom_id res chain seq x y z
N ARG A 1 -8.30 5.99 -29.30
CA ARG A 1 -9.32 7.04 -29.02
C ARG A 1 -10.40 6.89 -30.08
N ASN A 2 -11.64 6.62 -29.70
CA ASN A 2 -12.76 6.40 -30.64
C ASN A 2 -13.47 7.70 -31.08
N GLY A 3 -13.11 8.86 -30.50
CA GLY A 3 -13.61 10.18 -30.94
C GLY A 3 -15.01 10.55 -30.45
N GLU A 4 -15.58 9.73 -29.55
CA GLU A 4 -16.89 9.93 -28.99
C GLU A 4 -16.96 11.16 -28.06
N VAL A 5 -18.06 11.91 -28.13
CA VAL A 5 -18.31 13.11 -27.33
C VAL A 5 -19.49 12.82 -26.39
N LEU A 6 -19.31 13.13 -25.11
CA LEU A 6 -20.33 12.96 -24.08
C LEU A 6 -20.80 14.35 -23.61
N GLU A 7 -22.08 14.65 -23.79
CA GLU A 7 -22.71 15.84 -23.18
C GLU A 7 -22.96 15.57 -21.69
N THR A 8 -22.36 16.37 -20.81
CA THR A 8 -22.51 16.26 -19.35
C THR A 8 -22.29 17.61 -18.69
N ASP A 9 -22.95 17.84 -17.56
CA ASP A 9 -22.77 19.05 -16.74
C ASP A 9 -21.52 18.98 -15.86
N LEU A 10 -21.05 17.77 -15.54
CA LEU A 10 -19.93 17.54 -14.64
C LEU A 10 -19.10 16.32 -15.03
N VAL A 11 -17.80 16.44 -14.85
CA VAL A 11 -16.82 15.35 -14.97
C VAL A 11 -16.07 15.20 -13.66
N ILE A 12 -16.05 13.98 -13.10
CA ILE A 12 -15.21 13.62 -11.96
C ILE A 12 -14.08 12.74 -12.49
N SER A 13 -12.83 13.19 -12.32
CA SER A 13 -11.65 12.40 -12.68
C SER A 13 -11.08 11.70 -11.44
N ALA A 14 -11.17 10.36 -11.43
CA ALA A 14 -10.57 9.49 -10.41
C ALA A 14 -9.40 8.68 -10.98
N ALA A 15 -8.55 9.32 -11.80
CA ALA A 15 -7.46 8.68 -12.55
C ALA A 15 -6.20 8.33 -11.70
N GLY A 16 -6.32 8.38 -10.37
CA GLY A 16 -5.24 8.11 -9.44
C GLY A 16 -4.54 9.39 -8.93
N LEU A 17 -3.35 9.20 -8.39
CA LEU A 17 -2.63 10.19 -7.60
C LEU A 17 -1.12 10.12 -7.85
N LYS A 18 -0.47 11.27 -7.74
CA LYS A 18 0.98 11.47 -7.91
C LYS A 18 1.53 12.15 -6.65
N PRO A 19 2.68 11.72 -6.10
CA PRO A 19 3.34 12.44 -5.03
C PRO A 19 3.57 13.91 -5.40
N ASN A 20 3.32 14.83 -4.45
CA ASN A 20 3.64 16.23 -4.62
C ASN A 20 5.03 16.52 -4.04
N SER A 21 6.05 16.53 -4.92
CA SER A 21 7.46 16.75 -4.58
C SER A 21 7.97 18.14 -4.92
N THR A 22 7.13 19.05 -5.42
CA THR A 22 7.58 20.34 -5.97
C THR A 22 8.33 21.22 -4.97
N LEU A 23 7.94 21.20 -3.69
CA LEU A 23 8.67 21.96 -2.65
C LEU A 23 10.06 21.36 -2.40
N ALA A 24 10.16 20.04 -2.36
CA ALA A 24 11.41 19.33 -2.12
C ALA A 24 12.39 19.51 -3.29
N GLU A 25 11.90 19.45 -4.53
CA GLU A 25 12.67 19.73 -5.74
C GLU A 25 13.26 21.15 -5.70
N LYS A 26 12.45 22.15 -5.32
CA LYS A 26 12.92 23.55 -5.17
C LYS A 26 13.91 23.75 -4.02
N ALA A 27 13.95 22.82 -3.07
CA ALA A 27 14.87 22.82 -1.95
C ALA A 27 16.10 21.93 -2.19
N ASP A 28 16.33 21.50 -3.43
CA ASP A 28 17.43 20.61 -3.84
C ASP A 28 17.48 19.28 -3.08
N LEU A 29 16.32 18.78 -2.64
CA LEU A 29 16.20 17.45 -2.03
C LEU A 29 16.13 16.37 -3.11
N ALA A 30 16.69 15.19 -2.80
CA ALA A 30 16.61 14.03 -3.67
C ALA A 30 15.15 13.59 -3.86
N THR A 31 14.72 13.57 -5.13
CA THR A 31 13.37 13.20 -5.54
C THR A 31 13.41 12.27 -6.75
N ASN A 32 12.37 11.46 -6.91
CA ASN A 32 12.15 10.62 -8.09
C ASN A 32 10.65 10.55 -8.42
N ARG A 33 9.95 9.50 -7.99
CA ARG A 33 8.49 9.44 -8.01
C ARG A 33 7.91 10.32 -6.90
N GLY A 34 8.58 10.38 -5.75
CA GLY A 34 8.31 11.26 -4.62
C GLY A 34 9.60 11.75 -3.97
N ILE A 35 9.50 12.25 -2.74
CA ILE A 35 10.63 12.67 -1.91
C ILE A 35 11.31 11.43 -1.37
N ILE A 36 12.56 11.19 -1.75
CA ILE A 36 13.29 9.98 -1.36
C ILE A 36 13.58 10.06 0.14
N ALA A 37 13.07 9.08 0.89
CA ALA A 37 13.25 8.95 2.32
C ALA A 37 14.02 7.66 2.65
N ASN A 38 14.97 7.76 3.58
CA ASN A 38 15.70 6.62 4.11
C ASN A 38 14.74 5.72 4.90
N LYS A 39 14.63 4.44 4.55
CA LYS A 39 13.74 3.48 5.22
C LYS A 39 13.98 3.33 6.73
N ASN A 40 15.22 3.50 7.19
CA ASN A 40 15.58 3.29 8.59
C ASN A 40 15.27 4.49 9.48
N THR A 41 15.18 5.68 8.91
CA THR A 41 15.06 6.94 9.67
C THR A 41 13.96 7.87 9.18
N MET A 42 13.43 7.65 7.98
CA MET A 42 12.54 8.56 7.25
C MET A 42 13.14 9.93 6.87
N GLN A 43 14.46 10.10 7.03
CA GLN A 43 15.18 11.31 6.62
C GLN A 43 15.27 11.40 5.10
N THR A 44 15.25 12.62 4.59
CA THR A 44 15.53 12.92 3.17
C THR A 44 17.04 12.94 2.89
N SER A 45 17.46 13.48 1.75
CA SER A 45 18.88 13.78 1.49
C SER A 45 19.47 14.82 2.44
N ASP A 46 18.64 15.65 3.06
CA ASP A 46 19.05 16.51 4.17
C ASP A 46 18.74 15.80 5.52
N PRO A 47 19.73 15.65 6.42
CA PRO A 47 19.56 14.90 7.67
C PRO A 47 18.63 15.57 8.68
N HIS A 48 18.26 16.84 8.49
CA HIS A 48 17.32 17.57 9.34
C HIS A 48 15.90 17.62 8.78
N ILE A 49 15.69 17.10 7.56
CA ILE A 49 14.39 17.11 6.89
C ILE A 49 13.91 15.66 6.74
N TYR A 50 12.64 15.45 7.07
CA TYR A 50 11.96 14.14 7.00
C TYR A 50 10.81 14.21 6.01
N ALA A 51 10.53 13.10 5.33
CA ALA A 51 9.37 12.96 4.46
C ALA A 51 8.46 11.84 4.97
N VAL A 52 7.17 12.15 5.11
CA VAL A 52 6.13 11.23 5.60
C VAL A 52 4.86 11.50 4.78
N GLY A 53 4.09 10.45 4.51
CA GLY A 53 2.84 10.58 3.75
C GLY A 53 2.98 10.16 2.30
N ASP A 54 1.98 10.54 1.52
CA ASP A 54 1.89 10.26 0.08
C ASP A 54 3.03 10.89 -0.73
N CYS A 55 3.67 11.94 -0.21
CA CYS A 55 4.80 12.58 -0.86
C CYS A 55 6.10 11.75 -0.73
N ALA A 56 6.19 10.83 0.23
CA ALA A 56 7.40 10.07 0.50
C ALA A 56 7.55 8.89 -0.47
N GLU A 57 8.80 8.65 -0.87
CA GLU A 57 9.24 7.47 -1.62
C GLU A 57 10.27 6.71 -0.78
N ILE A 58 10.02 5.42 -0.55
CA ILE A 58 10.90 4.54 0.21
C ILE A 58 11.21 3.34 -0.70
N GLU A 59 12.50 3.10 -0.96
CA GLU A 59 12.96 2.01 -1.85
C GLU A 59 12.22 1.96 -3.21
N GLY A 60 12.02 3.13 -3.84
CA GLY A 60 11.33 3.23 -5.13
C GLY A 60 9.80 3.13 -5.08
N ARG A 61 9.21 3.08 -3.87
CA ARG A 61 7.76 2.86 -3.66
C ARG A 61 7.12 4.02 -2.90
N SER A 62 5.91 4.41 -3.32
CA SER A 62 5.05 5.36 -2.60
C SER A 62 3.88 4.63 -1.95
N TYR A 63 3.47 5.07 -0.75
CA TYR A 63 2.49 4.39 0.08
C TYR A 63 1.25 5.25 0.31
N PHE A 64 0.28 5.15 -0.61
CA PHE A 64 -0.87 6.05 -0.67
C PHE A 64 -2.05 5.68 0.25
N TYR A 65 -1.75 5.28 1.48
CA TYR A 65 -2.77 4.74 2.37
C TYR A 65 -2.51 5.14 3.83
N ILE A 66 -3.59 5.34 4.58
CA ILE A 66 -3.51 5.82 5.96
C ILE A 66 -2.70 4.90 6.88
N GLU A 67 -2.79 3.58 6.69
CA GLU A 67 -2.06 2.60 7.53
C GLU A 67 -0.53 2.77 7.41
N PRO A 68 0.08 2.71 6.21
CA PRO A 68 1.53 2.90 6.09
C PRO A 68 1.96 4.31 6.49
N ILE A 69 1.15 5.35 6.26
CA ILE A 69 1.48 6.72 6.68
C ILE A 69 1.64 6.82 8.20
N LYS A 70 0.79 6.13 8.98
CA LYS A 70 0.94 6.07 10.45
C LYS A 70 2.27 5.44 10.86
N ARG A 71 2.69 4.38 10.18
CA ARG A 71 3.97 3.70 10.45
C ARG A 71 5.17 4.56 10.03
N GLN A 72 5.07 5.28 8.92
CA GLN A 72 6.08 6.28 8.52
C GLN A 72 6.22 7.38 9.56
N ALA A 73 5.10 7.94 10.04
CA ALA A 73 5.11 8.97 11.06
C ALA A 73 5.74 8.48 12.37
N PHE A 74 5.43 7.25 12.79
CA PHE A 74 6.07 6.62 13.95
C PHE A 74 7.58 6.47 13.76
N SER A 75 8.02 5.96 12.60
CA SER A 75 9.44 5.78 12.28
C SER A 75 10.20 7.10 12.26
N ALA A 76 9.62 8.15 11.65
CA ALA A 76 10.20 9.49 11.64
C ALA A 76 10.31 10.07 13.06
N ALA A 77 9.24 9.98 13.86
CA ALA A 77 9.26 10.47 15.24
C ALA A 77 10.31 9.74 16.10
N ALA A 78 10.43 8.42 15.95
CA ALA A 78 11.45 7.63 16.63
C ALA A 78 12.86 8.07 16.22
N SER A 79 13.11 8.29 14.93
CA SER A 79 14.39 8.78 14.45
C SER A 79 14.73 10.17 15.01
N ILE A 80 13.77 11.09 15.05
CA ILE A 80 13.93 12.42 15.67
C ILE A 80 14.30 12.28 17.15
N ALA A 81 13.72 11.30 17.84
CA ALA A 81 13.99 11.00 19.25
C ALA A 81 15.29 10.21 19.49
N GLY A 82 16.04 9.85 18.44
CA GLY A 82 17.25 9.02 18.56
C GLY A 82 16.97 7.55 18.88
N VAL A 83 15.74 7.08 18.67
CA VAL A 83 15.32 5.70 18.89
C VAL A 83 15.22 4.98 17.54
N PRO A 84 16.04 3.94 17.28
CA PRO A 84 15.94 3.18 16.04
C PRO A 84 14.59 2.46 15.92
N ALA A 85 13.75 2.88 14.96
CA ALA A 85 12.53 2.19 14.57
C ALA A 85 12.32 2.29 13.05
N PRO A 86 12.97 1.41 12.26
CA PRO A 86 12.85 1.42 10.80
C PRO A 86 11.41 1.24 10.31
N PHE A 87 11.09 1.81 9.15
CA PHE A 87 9.82 1.57 8.48
C PHE A 87 9.77 0.13 7.93
N GLU A 88 8.87 -0.68 8.50
CA GLU A 88 8.65 -2.06 8.05
C GLU A 88 7.88 -2.07 6.71
N LEU A 89 8.30 -2.88 5.74
CA LEU A 89 7.63 -2.97 4.43
C LEU A 89 6.50 -4.01 4.47
N LEU A 90 5.46 -3.69 5.23
CA LEU A 90 4.28 -4.54 5.32
C LEU A 90 3.39 -4.42 4.07
N PRO A 91 2.71 -5.52 3.68
CA PRO A 91 1.60 -5.51 2.73
C PRO A 91 0.60 -4.41 3.08
N THR A 92 -0.02 -3.77 2.08
CA THR A 92 -0.97 -2.68 2.35
C THR A 92 -2.39 -3.15 2.11
N ALA A 93 -3.15 -3.29 3.19
CA ALA A 93 -4.58 -3.57 3.13
C ALA A 93 -5.37 -2.30 2.79
N ILE A 94 -6.27 -2.44 1.81
CA ILE A 94 -7.10 -1.38 1.25
C ILE A 94 -8.54 -1.69 1.63
N ARG A 95 -9.16 -0.78 2.39
CA ARG A 95 -10.59 -0.84 2.73
C ARG A 95 -11.36 0.16 1.89
N VAL A 96 -12.26 -0.31 1.04
CA VAL A 96 -13.18 0.55 0.28
C VAL A 96 -14.43 0.77 1.13
N LYS A 97 -14.75 2.04 1.41
CA LYS A 97 -15.85 2.44 2.31
C LYS A 97 -17.10 2.86 1.51
N THR A 98 -17.57 1.97 0.66
CA THR A 98 -18.83 2.15 -0.09
C THR A 98 -19.96 1.38 0.60
N SER A 99 -21.15 1.96 0.68
CA SER A 99 -22.33 1.28 1.24
C SER A 99 -22.90 0.20 0.32
N SER A 100 -22.64 0.30 -0.99
CA SER A 100 -23.16 -0.64 -1.99
C SER A 100 -22.56 -2.05 -1.86
N LEU A 101 -21.28 -2.12 -1.53
CA LEU A 101 -20.55 -3.37 -1.31
C LEU A 101 -19.30 -3.06 -0.48
N ALA A 102 -19.16 -3.70 0.68
CA ALA A 102 -17.96 -3.57 1.48
C ALA A 102 -16.81 -4.33 0.79
N LEU A 103 -15.64 -3.71 0.64
CA LEU A 103 -14.46 -4.38 0.08
C LEU A 103 -13.25 -4.23 0.99
N ASN A 104 -12.48 -5.32 1.12
CA ASN A 104 -11.14 -5.32 1.69
C ASN A 104 -10.19 -6.09 0.78
N ILE A 105 -9.11 -5.43 0.37
CA ILE A 105 -8.19 -5.97 -0.63
C ILE A 105 -6.77 -5.78 -0.12
N CYS A 106 -5.97 -6.83 -0.14
CA CYS A 106 -4.53 -6.74 0.03
C CYS A 106 -3.89 -7.36 -1.21
N PRO A 107 -3.46 -6.56 -2.21
CA PRO A 107 -2.89 -7.11 -3.42
C PRO A 107 -1.53 -7.78 -3.15
N PRO A 108 -1.16 -8.80 -3.94
CA PRO A 108 0.20 -9.34 -3.90
C PRO A 108 1.23 -8.29 -4.32
N ASP A 109 2.46 -8.46 -3.83
CA ASP A 109 3.59 -7.65 -4.30
C ASP A 109 3.82 -7.89 -5.80
N LEU A 110 4.15 -6.84 -6.55
CA LEU A 110 4.45 -6.95 -7.98
C LEU A 110 5.63 -7.89 -8.25
N SER A 111 6.53 -8.09 -7.29
CA SER A 111 7.63 -9.05 -7.42
C SER A 111 7.16 -10.51 -7.46
N VAL A 112 5.94 -10.82 -6.98
CA VAL A 112 5.45 -12.19 -6.88
C VAL A 112 4.27 -12.53 -7.80
N ILE A 113 3.72 -11.55 -8.53
CA ILE A 113 2.52 -11.74 -9.37
C ILE A 113 2.69 -12.81 -10.46
N GLY A 114 3.91 -12.99 -10.98
CA GLY A 114 4.21 -13.98 -12.02
C GLY A 114 4.38 -15.41 -11.49
N PHE A 115 4.41 -15.60 -10.18
CA PHE A 115 4.69 -16.88 -9.52
C PHE A 115 3.48 -17.43 -8.77
N GLY A 116 2.32 -16.78 -8.88
CA GLY A 116 1.12 -17.14 -8.15
C GLY A 116 -0.14 -17.02 -8.99
N GLY A 117 -1.27 -17.28 -8.33
CA GLY A 117 -2.58 -17.20 -8.94
C GLY A 117 -3.65 -16.85 -7.93
N TRP A 118 -4.74 -16.26 -8.43
CA TRP A 118 -5.96 -16.04 -7.66
C TRP A 118 -6.80 -17.32 -7.63
N THR A 119 -7.25 -17.69 -6.45
CA THR A 119 -8.19 -18.79 -6.22
C THR A 119 -9.42 -18.26 -5.50
N LEU A 120 -10.60 -18.61 -6.01
CA LEU A 120 -11.85 -18.42 -5.28
C LEU A 120 -11.93 -19.44 -4.15
N ILE A 121 -12.10 -18.96 -2.92
CA ILE A 121 -12.18 -19.79 -1.72
C ILE A 121 -13.63 -20.01 -1.31
N GLU A 122 -14.42 -18.95 -1.29
CA GLU A 122 -15.82 -18.96 -0.85
C GLU A 122 -16.60 -17.87 -1.58
N GLU A 123 -17.86 -18.16 -1.91
CA GLU A 123 -18.79 -17.24 -2.53
C GLU A 123 -20.19 -17.44 -1.95
N ASP A 124 -20.88 -16.35 -1.63
CA ASP A 124 -22.27 -16.33 -1.16
C ASP A 124 -22.95 -15.04 -1.65
N GLY A 125 -23.79 -15.17 -2.68
CA GLY A 125 -24.44 -14.02 -3.31
C GLY A 125 -23.43 -13.03 -3.92
N ASP A 126 -23.37 -11.81 -3.37
CA ASP A 126 -22.41 -10.76 -3.76
C ASP A 126 -21.12 -10.77 -2.91
N ALA A 127 -21.05 -11.63 -1.90
CA ALA A 127 -19.88 -11.80 -1.06
C ALA A 127 -18.92 -12.82 -1.68
N CYS A 128 -17.67 -12.42 -1.86
CA CYS A 128 -16.63 -13.22 -2.46
C CYS A 128 -15.35 -13.14 -1.61
N HIS A 129 -14.72 -14.29 -1.38
CA HIS A 129 -13.41 -14.44 -0.77
C HIS A 129 -12.45 -15.07 -1.77
N MET A 130 -11.47 -14.28 -2.21
CA MET A 130 -10.38 -14.74 -3.06
C MET A 130 -9.04 -14.59 -2.37
N GLU A 131 -8.14 -15.52 -2.66
CA GLU A 131 -6.77 -15.49 -2.18
C GLU A 131 -5.80 -15.57 -3.35
N PHE A 132 -4.75 -14.77 -3.32
CA PHE A 132 -3.61 -14.90 -4.21
C PHE A 132 -2.54 -15.73 -3.52
N ARG A 133 -2.17 -16.87 -4.10
CA ARG A 133 -1.20 -17.80 -3.50
C ARG A 133 0.02 -18.02 -4.38
N VAL A 134 1.18 -18.13 -3.74
CA VAL A 134 2.48 -18.42 -4.35
C VAL A 134 3.10 -19.60 -3.60
N GLY A 135 3.35 -20.72 -4.29
CA GLY A 135 3.89 -21.92 -3.64
C GLY A 135 3.05 -22.42 -2.46
N GLY A 136 1.73 -22.28 -2.55
CA GLY A 136 0.77 -22.65 -1.48
C GLY A 136 0.62 -21.62 -0.36
N LYS A 137 1.47 -20.59 -0.30
CA LYS A 137 1.40 -19.54 0.73
C LYS A 137 0.54 -18.36 0.30
N LEU A 138 -0.16 -17.74 1.26
CA LEU A 138 -0.95 -16.53 1.05
C LEU A 138 -0.03 -15.33 0.78
N ALA A 139 -0.24 -14.70 -0.37
CA ALA A 139 0.50 -13.51 -0.79
C ALA A 139 -0.42 -12.28 -1.05
N GLY A 140 -1.73 -12.49 -1.16
CA GLY A 140 -2.73 -11.43 -1.29
C GLY A 140 -4.14 -11.96 -1.05
N TYR A 141 -5.11 -11.07 -0.85
CA TYR A 141 -6.52 -11.44 -0.76
C TYR A 141 -7.43 -10.34 -1.32
N ALA A 142 -8.65 -10.73 -1.70
CA ALA A 142 -9.75 -9.83 -2.00
C ALA A 142 -11.02 -10.36 -1.34
N LEU A 143 -11.67 -9.51 -0.55
CA LEU A 143 -12.87 -9.81 0.21
C LEU A 143 -13.96 -8.80 -0.15
N SER A 144 -15.17 -9.30 -0.34
CA SER A 144 -16.36 -8.50 -0.59
C SER A 144 -17.56 -8.93 0.26
N GLY A 145 -18.57 -8.07 0.36
CA GLY A 145 -19.82 -8.35 1.08
C GLY A 145 -19.58 -8.72 2.54
N ALA A 146 -20.29 -9.74 3.02
CA ALA A 146 -20.18 -10.23 4.38
C ALA A 146 -18.76 -10.70 4.75
N PHE A 147 -17.98 -11.20 3.78
CA PHE A 147 -16.62 -11.67 4.04
C PHE A 147 -15.62 -10.55 4.30
N ALA A 148 -15.92 -9.29 3.94
CA ALA A 148 -15.04 -8.14 4.23
C ALA A 148 -14.79 -7.94 5.73
N ALA A 149 -15.64 -8.46 6.61
CA ALA A 149 -15.45 -8.47 8.06
C ALA A 149 -14.24 -9.33 8.51
N ARG A 150 -13.85 -10.34 7.71
CA ARG A 150 -12.74 -11.27 8.00
C ARG A 150 -11.36 -10.71 7.63
N ALA A 151 -11.29 -9.48 7.10
CA ALA A 151 -10.05 -8.90 6.57
C ALA A 151 -8.89 -8.86 7.56
N ASN A 152 -9.17 -8.63 8.86
CA ASN A 152 -8.12 -8.60 9.87
C ASN A 152 -7.46 -9.97 10.05
N GLU A 153 -8.24 -11.05 10.03
CA GLU A 153 -7.74 -12.42 10.14
C GLU A 153 -6.79 -12.76 8.99
N LEU A 154 -7.23 -12.52 7.74
CA LEU A 154 -6.38 -12.77 6.57
C LEU A 154 -5.14 -11.88 6.54
N TYR A 155 -5.25 -10.63 7.00
CA TYR A 155 -4.10 -9.74 7.05
C TYR A 155 -3.03 -10.24 8.03
N GLN A 156 -3.43 -10.73 9.21
CA GLN A 156 -2.47 -11.32 10.15
C GLN A 156 -1.84 -12.59 9.58
N ARG A 157 -2.64 -13.49 9.00
CA ARG A 157 -2.12 -14.71 8.37
C ARG A 157 -1.12 -14.41 7.25
N LEU A 158 -1.41 -13.40 6.42
CA LEU A 158 -0.53 -12.95 5.35
C LEU A 158 0.80 -12.42 5.90
N ILE A 159 0.77 -11.63 6.98
CA ILE A 159 2.00 -11.13 7.65
C ILE A 159 2.82 -12.30 8.21
N GLU A 160 2.18 -13.25 8.89
CA GLU A 160 2.84 -14.42 9.47
C GLU A 160 3.54 -15.27 8.39
N GLU A 161 2.82 -15.65 7.34
CA GLU A 161 3.37 -16.46 6.25
C GLU A 161 4.53 -15.76 5.53
N ARG A 162 4.46 -14.43 5.37
CA ARG A 162 5.55 -13.62 4.80
C ARG A 162 6.79 -13.61 5.70
N ARG A 163 6.62 -13.43 7.01
CA ARG A 163 7.73 -13.48 7.97
C ARG A 163 8.40 -14.84 8.00
N SER A 164 7.63 -15.93 7.97
CA SER A 164 8.18 -17.28 7.88
C SER A 164 8.93 -17.53 6.56
N ALA A 165 8.54 -16.90 5.45
CA ALA A 165 9.27 -17.02 4.19
C ALA A 165 10.61 -16.27 4.22
N MET A 166 10.69 -15.11 4.87
CA MET A 166 11.93 -14.33 4.98
C MET A 166 12.93 -14.92 5.99
N ALA A 167 12.48 -15.69 6.98
CA ALA A 167 13.37 -16.34 7.96
C ALA A 167 14.11 -17.58 7.41
N VAL A 168 13.75 -18.06 6.21
CA VAL A 168 14.29 -19.28 5.58
C VAL A 168 15.17 -18.95 4.36
N ALA A 169 15.28 -17.68 3.98
CA ALA A 169 16.09 -17.15 2.88
C ALA A 169 17.33 -16.43 3.42
#